data_AF-A0A1S3XR88-F1
#
_entry.id   AF-A0A1S3XR88-F1
#
_cell.length_a   1.000
_cell.length_b   1.000
_cell.length_c   1.000
_cell.angle_alpha   90.00
_cell.angle_beta   90.00
_cell.angle_gamma   90.00
#
_symmetry.space_group_name_H-M   'P 1'
#
loop_
_entity.id
_entity.type
_entity.pdbx_description
1 polymer ?
#
loop_
_entity_poly.entity_id
_entity_poly.type
_entity_poly.pdbx_seq_one_letter_code
_entity_poly.pdbx_strand_id
1 'polypeptide(L)'
;MALFQINVRFLGHNIQNGIIVPIQRSIEFASKFLDVITNKTQLQRFLGSLNYISSFIKDLAKDTSILYESLKKNPKAWTEDHSKSVRRIKQKVNNLPCLTLANPSWAKVVETDASDIGYGGILK
;
A
#
# COMPACT_ATOMS: atom_id res chain seq x y z
N MET A 1 4.30 -14.51 -27.99
CA MET A 1 3.08 -14.09 -27.24
C MET A 1 2.20 -15.32 -27.10
N ALA A 2 1.96 -15.77 -25.88
CA ALA A 2 1.09 -16.94 -25.64
C ALA A 2 -0.32 -16.43 -25.31
N LEU A 3 -1.31 -16.92 -26.06
CA LEU A 3 -2.73 -16.61 -25.85
C LEU A 3 -3.39 -17.70 -25.01
N PHE A 4 -4.59 -17.42 -24.49
CA PHE A 4 -5.40 -18.37 -23.68
C PHE A 4 -4.66 -18.95 -22.45
N GLN A 5 -3.89 -18.10 -21.77
CA GLN A 5 -3.15 -18.50 -20.57
C GLN A 5 -3.99 -18.34 -19.31
N ILE A 6 -3.83 -19.28 -18.37
CA ILE A 6 -4.47 -19.23 -17.04
C ILE A 6 -3.76 -18.27 -16.07
N ASN A 7 -2.49 -17.94 -16.36
CA ASN A 7 -1.68 -16.97 -15.63
C ASN A 7 -1.24 -15.88 -16.61
N VAL A 8 -1.56 -14.63 -16.29
CA VAL A 8 -1.18 -13.48 -17.09
C VAL A 8 -0.56 -12.40 -16.22
N ARG A 9 0.53 -11.80 -16.72
CA ARG A 9 1.04 -10.54 -16.18
C ARG A 9 0.37 -9.39 -16.90
N PHE A 10 -0.38 -8.57 -16.17
CA PHE A 10 -1.11 -7.44 -16.72
C PHE A 10 -1.05 -6.23 -15.79
N LEU A 11 -0.71 -5.06 -16.35
CA LEU A 11 -0.62 -3.77 -15.64
C LEU A 11 0.17 -3.79 -14.32
N GLY A 12 1.15 -4.67 -14.17
CA GLY A 12 1.95 -4.79 -12.93
C GLY A 12 1.37 -5.75 -11.88
N HIS A 13 0.42 -6.60 -12.26
CA HIS A 13 -0.07 -7.69 -11.44
C HIS A 13 0.11 -9.03 -12.14
N ASN A 14 0.28 -10.09 -11.34
CA ASN A 14 0.07 -11.47 -11.78
C ASN A 14 -1.39 -11.83 -11.47
N ILE A 15 -2.12 -12.28 -12.48
CA ILE A 15 -3.53 -12.65 -12.39
C ILE A 15 -3.63 -14.14 -12.72
N GLN A 16 -4.18 -14.92 -11.79
CA GLN A 16 -4.37 -16.36 -11.96
C GLN A 16 -5.53 -16.84 -11.10
N ASN A 17 -6.42 -17.68 -11.65
CA ASN A 17 -7.51 -18.34 -10.91
C ASN A 17 -8.37 -17.39 -10.06
N GLY A 18 -8.70 -16.21 -10.58
CA GLY A 18 -9.50 -15.22 -9.85
C GLY A 18 -8.73 -14.50 -8.73
N ILE A 19 -7.42 -14.69 -8.62
CA ILE A 19 -6.55 -14.03 -7.66
C ILE A 19 -5.69 -12.99 -8.40
N ILE A 20 -5.47 -11.85 -7.76
CA ILE A 20 -4.56 -10.79 -8.21
C ILE A 20 -3.46 -10.57 -7.17
N VAL A 21 -2.21 -10.53 -7.63
CA VAL A 21 -1.03 -10.29 -6.81
C VAL A 21 -0.15 -9.22 -7.46
N PRO A 22 0.30 -8.17 -6.74
CA PRO A 22 1.27 -7.22 -7.27
C PRO A 22 2.58 -7.91 -7.66
N ILE A 23 3.22 -7.47 -8.75
CA ILE A 23 4.54 -7.99 -9.09
C ILE A 23 5.59 -7.54 -8.09
N GLN A 24 6.67 -8.32 -7.98
CA GLN A 24 7.81 -8.04 -7.09
C GLN A 24 8.39 -6.63 -7.28
N ARG A 25 8.35 -6.08 -8.51
CA ARG A 25 8.84 -4.73 -8.81
C ARG A 25 8.16 -3.64 -7.97
N SER A 26 6.86 -3.78 -7.72
CA SER A 26 6.08 -2.83 -6.91
C SER A 26 6.48 -2.91 -5.44
N ILE A 27 6.88 -4.10 -4.98
CA ILE A 27 7.40 -4.36 -3.64
C ILE A 27 8.81 -3.79 -3.48
N GLU A 28 9.70 -4.08 -4.43
CA GLU A 28 11.09 -3.63 -4.43
C GLU A 28 11.25 -2.11 -4.42
N PHE A 29 10.32 -1.37 -5.04
CA PHE A 29 10.42 0.07 -5.13
C PHE A 29 10.35 0.74 -3.75
N ALA A 30 9.43 0.32 -2.89
CA ALA A 30 9.32 0.85 -1.53
C ALA A 30 10.54 0.46 -0.65
N SER A 31 11.08 -0.74 -0.86
CA SER A 31 12.23 -1.26 -0.10
C SER A 31 13.54 -0.52 -0.38
N LYS A 32 13.65 0.19 -1.52
CA LYS A 32 14.84 0.98 -1.89
C LYS A 32 14.99 2.31 -1.16
N PHE A 33 13.93 2.80 -0.53
CA PHE A 33 14.01 4.05 0.23
C PHE A 33 14.80 3.84 1.52
N LEU A 34 15.40 4.92 2.05
CA LEU A 34 15.97 4.90 3.40
C LEU A 34 14.86 4.84 4.45
N ASP A 35 15.21 4.50 5.69
CA ASP A 35 14.26 4.56 6.82
C ASP A 35 14.06 5.98 7.35
N VAL A 36 15.01 6.86 7.06
CA VAL A 36 14.96 8.29 7.37
C VAL A 36 14.75 9.04 6.06
N ILE A 37 13.61 9.72 5.91
CA ILE A 37 13.23 10.41 4.65
C ILE A 37 12.91 11.88 4.95
N THR A 38 13.93 12.65 5.31
CA THR A 38 13.78 14.07 5.67
C THR A 38 13.52 14.98 4.48
N ASN A 39 13.92 14.56 3.27
CA ASN A 39 13.67 15.32 2.06
C ASN A 39 12.20 15.19 1.63
N LYS A 40 11.49 16.32 1.52
CA LYS A 40 10.08 16.39 1.15
C LYS A 40 9.76 15.67 -0.17
N THR A 41 10.58 15.88 -1.20
CA THR A 41 10.39 15.25 -2.51
C THR A 41 10.58 13.73 -2.43
N GLN A 42 11.57 13.25 -1.68
CA GLN A 42 11.76 11.82 -1.45
C GLN A 42 10.60 11.21 -0.66
N LEU A 43 10.07 11.92 0.33
CA LEU A 43 8.92 11.47 1.11
C LEU A 43 7.66 11.36 0.26
N GLN A 44 7.41 12.34 -0.62
CA GLN A 44 6.33 12.28 -1.60
C GLN A 44 6.49 11.11 -2.57
N ARG A 45 7.72 10.83 -3.03
CA ARG A 45 7.99 9.66 -3.89
C ARG A 45 7.76 8.35 -3.17
N PHE A 46 8.17 8.24 -1.90
CA PHE A 46 7.89 7.07 -1.08
C PHE A 46 6.38 6.85 -0.94
N LEU A 47 5.63 7.85 -0.46
CA LEU A 47 4.18 7.77 -0.28
C LEU A 47 3.45 7.49 -1.61
N GLY A 48 3.83 8.17 -2.68
CA GLY A 48 3.25 7.98 -4.01
C GLY A 48 3.46 6.57 -4.55
N SER A 49 4.58 5.92 -4.21
CA SER A 49 4.81 4.53 -4.62
C SER A 49 3.90 3.51 -3.94
N LEU A 50 3.42 3.81 -2.74
CA LEU A 50 2.52 2.93 -1.99
C LEU A 50 1.11 2.92 -2.58
N ASN A 51 0.70 4.01 -3.24
CA ASN A 51 -0.65 4.15 -3.79
C ASN A 51 -1.04 2.98 -4.70
N TYR A 52 -0.11 2.51 -5.54
CA TYR A 52 -0.35 1.43 -6.49
C TYR A 52 -0.66 0.08 -5.82
N ILE A 53 -0.14 -0.16 -4.60
CA ILE A 53 -0.36 -1.37 -3.81
C ILE A 53 -1.21 -1.12 -2.56
N SER A 54 -1.81 0.06 -2.44
CA SER A 54 -2.49 0.50 -1.22
C SER A 54 -3.63 -0.42 -0.79
N SER A 55 -4.40 -0.96 -1.75
CA SER A 55 -5.49 -1.90 -1.52
C SER A 55 -5.04 -3.24 -0.91
N PHE A 56 -3.76 -3.58 -1.04
CA PHE A 56 -3.18 -4.80 -0.48
C PHE A 56 -2.61 -4.57 0.93
N ILE A 57 -2.42 -3.32 1.34
CA ILE A 57 -1.79 -2.98 2.62
C ILE A 57 -2.87 -2.63 3.65
N LYS A 58 -3.10 -3.54 4.59
CA LYS A 58 -3.99 -3.29 5.72
C LYS A 58 -3.51 -2.10 6.55
N ASP A 59 -4.44 -1.21 6.91
CA ASP A 59 -4.24 -0.04 7.78
C ASP A 59 -3.18 0.96 7.28
N LEU A 60 -2.94 1.04 5.96
CA LEU A 60 -1.92 1.92 5.39
C LEU A 60 -2.13 3.40 5.75
N ALA A 61 -3.38 3.87 5.76
CA ALA A 61 -3.71 5.26 6.11
C ALA A 61 -3.23 5.61 7.53
N LYS A 62 -3.43 4.68 8.48
CA LYS A 62 -2.96 4.85 9.86
C LYS A 62 -1.44 4.93 9.93
N ASP A 63 -0.75 4.04 9.24
CA ASP A 63 0.72 4.02 9.24
C ASP A 63 1.32 5.26 8.55
N THR A 64 0.73 5.74 7.46
CA THR A 64 1.21 6.89 6.69
C THR A 64 0.83 8.25 7.28
N SER A 65 -0.11 8.30 8.24
CA SER A 65 -0.59 9.55 8.86
C SER A 65 0.54 10.48 9.32
N ILE A 66 1.48 9.97 10.12
CA ILE A 66 2.62 10.74 10.65
C ILE A 66 3.56 11.24 9.53
N LEU A 67 3.62 10.53 8.41
CA LEU A 67 4.44 10.91 7.26
C LEU A 67 3.78 12.03 6.45
N TYR A 68 2.44 12.02 6.33
CA TYR A 68 1.71 13.13 5.72
C TYR A 68 1.81 14.42 6.54
N GLU A 69 1.88 14.33 7.88
CA GLU A 69 2.17 15.47 8.74
C GLU A 69 3.52 16.12 8.39
N SER A 70 4.52 15.32 8.03
CA SER A 70 5.84 15.81 7.60
C SER A 70 5.81 16.54 6.24
N LEU A 71 4.72 16.48 5.47
CA LEU A 71 4.56 17.18 4.19
C LEU A 71 3.89 18.56 4.31
N LYS A 72 3.35 18.90 5.48
CA LYS A 72 2.69 20.19 5.74
C LYS A 72 3.68 21.37 5.64
N LYS A 73 3.16 22.60 5.65
CA LYS A 73 3.97 23.83 5.46
C LYS A 73 5.07 23.99 6.52
N ASN A 74 4.78 23.61 7.78
CA ASN A 74 5.69 23.65 8.91
C ASN A 74 5.67 22.30 9.64
N PRO A 75 6.37 21.28 9.12
CA PRO A 75 6.36 19.96 9.74
C PRO A 75 7.16 19.95 11.04
N LYS A 76 6.80 19.06 11.97
CA LYS A 76 7.66 18.74 13.10
C LYS A 76 8.95 18.11 12.60
N ALA A 77 10.03 18.23 13.39
CA ALA A 77 11.28 17.56 13.09
C ALA A 77 11.07 16.04 12.93
N TRP A 78 11.83 15.43 12.03
CA TRP A 78 11.81 13.97 11.86
C TRP A 78 12.28 13.30 13.16
N THR A 79 11.55 12.30 13.60
CA THR A 79 11.82 11.55 14.83
C THR A 79 11.87 10.06 14.55
N GLU A 80 12.29 9.28 15.55
CA GLU A 80 12.31 7.83 15.47
C GLU A 80 10.94 7.21 15.16
N ASP A 81 9.84 7.85 15.55
CA ASP A 81 8.49 7.35 15.24
C ASP A 81 8.16 7.43 13.75
N HIS A 82 8.69 8.42 13.04
CA HIS A 82 8.58 8.51 11.59
C HIS A 82 9.33 7.35 10.92
N SER A 83 10.56 7.07 11.38
CA SER A 83 11.35 5.95 10.86
C SER A 83 10.76 4.58 11.20
N LYS A 84 10.16 4.43 12.39
CA LYS A 84 9.39 3.23 12.75
C LYS A 84 8.19 3.04 11.82
N SER A 85 7.49 4.11 11.44
CA SER A 85 6.40 4.03 10.46
C SER A 85 6.92 3.56 9.10
N VAL A 86 8.00 4.16 8.58
CA VAL A 86 8.61 3.74 7.30
C VAL A 86 9.01 2.26 7.31
N ARG A 87 9.68 1.78 8.36
CA ARG A 87 10.04 0.36 8.50
C ARG A 87 8.83 -0.56 8.53
N ARG A 88 7.78 -0.19 9.28
CA ARG A 88 6.55 -0.97 9.36
C ARG A 88 5.86 -1.09 8.00
N ILE A 89 5.79 0.02 7.26
CA ILE A 89 5.24 0.03 5.90
C ILE A 89 6.07 -0.90 5.01
N LYS A 90 7.40 -0.80 5.01
CA LYS A 90 8.27 -1.70 4.24
C LYS A 90 8.07 -3.17 4.59
N GLN A 91 7.92 -3.50 5.87
CA GLN A 91 7.62 -4.86 6.33
C GLN A 91 6.28 -5.37 5.78
N LYS A 92 5.23 -4.54 5.77
CA LYS A 92 3.93 -4.89 5.18
C LYS A 92 4.04 -5.06 3.66
N VAL A 93 4.77 -4.19 2.98
CA VAL A 93 5.01 -4.26 1.53
C VAL A 93 5.77 -5.53 1.13
N ASN A 94 6.67 -6.03 1.98
CA ASN A 94 7.36 -7.30 1.72
C ASN A 94 6.46 -8.54 1.94
N ASN A 95 5.32 -8.38 2.61
CA ASN A 95 4.40 -9.46 2.96
C ASN A 95 2.96 -9.14 2.51
N LEU A 96 2.82 -8.67 1.26
CA LEU A 96 1.50 -8.34 0.72
C LEU A 96 0.64 -9.60 0.57
N PRO A 97 -0.62 -9.57 1.04
CA PRO A 97 -1.57 -10.62 0.73
C PRO A 97 -1.93 -10.58 -0.76
N CYS A 98 -2.59 -11.63 -1.22
CA CYS A 98 -3.30 -11.60 -2.49
C CYS A 98 -4.72 -11.05 -2.31
N LEU A 99 -5.32 -10.53 -3.39
CA LEU A 99 -6.73 -10.16 -3.41
C LEU A 99 -7.48 -11.08 -4.38
N THR A 100 -8.77 -11.24 -4.14
CA THR A 100 -9.68 -11.97 -5.03
C THR A 100 -10.39 -11.00 -5.96
N LEU A 101 -10.57 -11.38 -7.22
CA LEU A 101 -11.37 -10.64 -8.18
C LEU A 101 -12.83 -10.66 -7.72
N ALA A 102 -13.49 -9.50 -7.77
CA ALA A 102 -14.88 -9.38 -7.38
C ALA A 102 -15.76 -10.30 -8.24
N ASN A 103 -16.47 -11.22 -7.58
CA ASN A 103 -17.46 -12.06 -8.24
C ASN A 103 -18.85 -11.39 -8.12
N PRO A 104 -19.54 -11.11 -9.25
CA PRO A 104 -20.87 -10.49 -9.22
C PRO A 104 -21.93 -11.31 -8.48
N SER A 105 -21.75 -12.62 -8.36
CA SER A 105 -22.71 -13.54 -7.76
C SER A 105 -22.53 -13.71 -6.24
N TRP A 106 -21.43 -13.20 -5.68
CA TRP A 106 -21.18 -13.29 -4.24
C TRP A 106 -21.85 -12.13 -3.51
N ALA A 107 -22.33 -12.41 -2.29
CA ALA A 107 -22.75 -11.36 -1.37
C ALA A 107 -21.53 -10.49 -1.02
N LYS A 108 -21.69 -9.17 -1.13
CA LYS A 108 -20.63 -8.20 -0.85
C LYS A 108 -20.82 -7.69 0.57
N VAL A 109 -19.85 -7.92 1.43
CA VAL A 109 -19.89 -7.45 2.82
C VAL A 109 -18.88 -6.32 2.96
N VAL A 110 -19.37 -5.13 3.31
CA VAL A 110 -18.52 -3.98 3.60
C VAL A 110 -18.43 -3.81 5.11
N GLU A 111 -17.22 -3.92 5.63
CA GLU A 111 -16.92 -3.57 7.02
C GLU A 111 -16.30 -2.18 7.04
N THR A 112 -16.84 -1.29 7.87
CA THR A 112 -16.38 0.08 8.02
C THR A 112 -16.10 0.39 9.48
N ASP A 113 -15.09 1.21 9.72
CA ASP A 113 -14.80 1.77 11.05
C ASP A 113 -14.49 3.27 10.90
N ALA A 114 -14.87 4.06 11.90
CA ALA A 114 -14.69 5.50 11.91
C ALA A 114 -14.39 6.03 13.32
N SER A 115 -13.58 7.07 13.36
CA SER A 115 -13.20 7.81 14.57
C SER A 115 -13.07 9.30 14.26
N ASP A 116 -12.88 10.13 15.28
CA ASP A 116 -12.65 11.57 15.12
C ASP A 116 -11.39 11.91 14.30
N ILE A 117 -10.50 10.94 14.11
CA ILE A 117 -9.23 11.10 13.38
C ILE A 117 -9.40 10.70 11.90
N GLY A 118 -10.34 9.82 11.58
CA GLY A 118 -10.53 9.32 10.21
C GLY A 118 -11.41 8.08 10.13
N TYR A 119 -11.58 7.57 8.92
CA TYR A 119 -12.42 6.41 8.59
C TYR A 119 -11.66 5.39 7.74
N GLY A 120 -12.16 4.15 7.72
CA GLY A 120 -11.62 3.07 6.91
C GLY A 120 -12.69 2.03 6.59
N GLY A 121 -12.41 1.18 5.61
CA GLY A 121 -13.29 0.07 5.28
C GLY A 121 -12.59 -1.01 4.46
N ILE A 122 -13.16 -2.20 4.51
CA ILE A 122 -12.72 -3.38 3.78
C ILE A 122 -13.94 -4.01 3.11
N LEU A 123 -13.80 -4.35 1.83
CA LEU A 123 -14.71 -5.24 1.13
C LEU A 123 -14.24 -6.68 1.34
N LYS A 124 -15.07 -7.50 1.98
CA LYS A 124 -14.84 -8.95 2.14
C LYS A 124 -15.37 -9.74 0.95
#